data_AF-A0A8J8BQC7-F1
#
_entry.id   AF-A0A8J8BQC7-F1
#
_cell.length_a   1.000
_cell.length_b   1.000
_cell.length_c   1.000
_cell.angle_alpha   90.00
_cell.angle_beta   90.00
_cell.angle_gamma   90.00
#
_symmetry.space_group_name_H-M   'P 1'
#
loop_
_entity.id
_entity.type
_entity.pdbx_description
1 polymer ?
#
loop_
_entity_poly.entity_id
_entity_poly.type
_entity_poly.pdbx_seq_one_letter_code
_entity_poly.pdbx_strand_id
1 'polypeptide(L)'
;MALRISSIFALLLLIPASLATNATGSEIISCFVIGGTGPTGNPLVACFMEDPLFTYSAEPIGSMHTLEEKRRQDRLYFPRTRRDLVEGYDMMVMVDARMGHFTTERLADLDYAFRDAGMAAFTTFGLSWDSDWVPTTLYDLVPISAYENYRHSLYTVSFHRNRPPVFTPFVELGMEKIVGESYHTLVARQGATIWAEMVPIGLPFLVSWGPAGSDPGEFWVTSGAFDRRWWGAGGDSGWSGEGAVNPYVIDLITNLILYSVDRPLIADIQTRKEARHLISGIQSQKRLVYDLMEWADRFGADVNSIFKRLVDLETRAEEGISQYLDRDYAAAIGTMQVISRNVAEIGQDAVQLKNQVMFWVFVTEWLIVASTASITGVIIWTLMVRRRLYRDTGRTRLRVE
;
A
#
# COMPACT_ATOMS: atom_id res chain seq x y z
N MET A 1 14.66 -8.80 32.49
CA MET A 1 15.22 -7.80 31.55
C MET A 1 14.62 -7.92 30.13
N ALA A 2 13.99 -9.05 29.76
CA ALA A 2 13.34 -9.27 28.45
C ALA A 2 11.96 -8.57 28.23
N LEU A 3 11.42 -7.83 29.21
CA LEU A 3 10.08 -7.23 29.11
C LEU A 3 10.05 -5.75 28.68
N ARG A 4 11.20 -5.12 28.40
CA ARG A 4 11.27 -3.67 28.10
C ARG A 4 11.39 -3.32 26.61
N ILE A 5 11.70 -4.26 25.73
CA ILE A 5 11.97 -3.96 24.31
C ILE A 5 10.74 -4.19 23.42
N SER A 6 9.86 -5.15 23.74
CA SER A 6 8.64 -5.42 22.95
C SER A 6 7.65 -4.25 22.88
N SER A 7 7.66 -3.32 23.84
CA SER A 7 6.78 -2.14 23.82
C SER A 7 7.27 -1.00 22.92
N ILE A 8 8.53 -1.02 22.48
CA ILE A 8 9.11 0.02 21.63
C ILE A 8 8.75 -0.23 20.14
N PHE A 9 8.61 -1.50 19.75
CA PHE A 9 8.34 -1.87 18.36
C PHE A 9 6.90 -1.60 17.88
N ALA A 10 5.90 -1.68 18.77
CA ALA A 10 4.52 -1.33 18.42
C ALA A 10 4.32 0.19 18.21
N LEU A 11 5.26 1.02 18.66
CA LEU A 11 5.17 2.48 18.56
C LEU A 11 5.84 3.06 17.30
N LEU A 12 6.75 2.32 16.65
CA LEU A 12 7.55 2.80 15.52
C LEU A 12 6.96 2.50 14.13
N LEU A 13 5.90 1.69 14.05
CA LEU A 13 5.07 1.54 12.84
C LEU A 13 3.92 2.56 12.77
N LEU A 14 3.76 3.38 13.81
CA LEU A 14 2.94 4.57 13.77
C LEU A 14 3.86 5.73 13.41
N ILE A 15 4.05 5.96 12.10
CA ILE A 15 4.52 7.26 11.62
C ILE A 15 3.66 8.32 12.33
N PRO A 16 4.26 9.31 13.01
CA PRO A 16 3.50 10.28 13.76
C PRO A 16 2.61 11.05 12.79
N ALA A 17 1.30 10.80 12.88
CA ALA A 17 0.23 11.59 12.26
C ALA A 17 0.15 13.03 12.86
N SER A 18 1.22 13.54 13.45
CA SER A 18 1.24 14.77 14.26
C SER A 18 2.11 15.88 13.67
N LEU A 19 2.42 15.84 12.38
CA LEU A 19 3.01 16.98 11.65
C LEU A 19 2.16 17.48 10.48
N ALA A 20 0.84 17.26 10.54
CA ALA A 20 -0.11 18.05 9.73
C ALA A 20 -0.41 19.37 10.45
N THR A 21 0.60 20.22 10.64
CA THR A 21 0.35 21.64 10.90
C THR A 21 0.12 22.30 9.55
N ASN A 22 -1.11 22.73 9.31
CA ASN A 22 -1.63 23.42 8.12
C ASN A 22 -0.79 24.64 7.72
N ALA A 23 0.36 24.39 7.06
CA ALA A 23 0.94 25.36 6.17
C ALA A 23 0.12 25.30 4.88
N THR A 24 -0.63 26.35 4.61
CA THR A 24 -1.26 26.60 3.30
C THR A 24 -0.15 26.53 2.24
N GLY A 25 -0.13 25.43 1.47
CA GLY A 25 0.95 25.10 0.54
C GLY A 25 1.71 23.81 0.85
N SER A 26 1.15 22.87 1.62
CA SER A 26 1.74 21.53 1.81
C SER A 26 2.13 20.90 0.47
N GLU A 27 3.43 20.60 0.30
CA GLU A 27 3.94 19.85 -0.86
C GLU A 27 3.30 18.47 -0.99
N ILE A 28 2.84 17.90 0.11
CA ILE A 28 2.15 16.61 0.19
C ILE A 28 0.66 16.79 -0.06
N ILE A 29 0.08 15.91 -0.88
CA ILE A 29 -1.35 15.85 -1.18
C ILE A 29 -2.00 14.84 -0.22
N SER A 30 -3.06 15.25 0.49
CA SER A 30 -3.78 14.39 1.42
C SER A 30 -5.08 13.86 0.81
N CYS A 31 -5.26 12.54 0.84
CA CYS A 31 -6.39 11.85 0.24
C CYS A 31 -7.26 11.16 1.31
N PHE A 32 -8.59 11.21 1.16
CA PHE A 32 -9.51 10.41 1.97
C PHE A 32 -10.14 9.29 1.14
N VAL A 33 -10.01 8.04 1.58
CA VAL A 33 -10.46 6.87 0.80
C VAL A 33 -11.62 6.16 1.50
N ILE A 34 -12.71 5.91 0.76
CA ILE A 34 -13.86 5.13 1.25
C ILE A 34 -14.24 3.99 0.27
N GLY A 35 -14.90 2.96 0.80
CA GLY A 35 -15.27 1.76 0.05
C GLY A 35 -14.13 0.74 0.00
N GLY A 36 -13.68 0.37 -1.20
CA GLY A 36 -12.55 -0.52 -1.46
C GLY A 36 -11.23 0.11 -1.05
N THR A 37 -10.86 0.00 0.22
CA THR A 37 -9.67 0.65 0.80
C THR A 37 -8.40 -0.22 0.78
N GLY A 38 -8.49 -1.47 0.32
CA GLY A 38 -7.34 -2.37 0.26
C GLY A 38 -6.51 -2.18 -1.03
N PRO A 39 -5.16 -2.20 -0.97
CA PRO A 39 -4.30 -1.96 -2.13
C PRO A 39 -4.47 -3.01 -3.25
N THR A 40 -4.90 -4.23 -2.92
CA THR A 40 -5.09 -5.32 -3.90
C THR A 40 -6.22 -5.02 -4.90
N GLY A 41 -7.23 -4.24 -4.50
CA GLY A 41 -8.37 -3.90 -5.34
C GLY A 41 -8.50 -2.41 -5.65
N ASN A 42 -7.53 -1.60 -5.19
CA ASN A 42 -7.54 -0.15 -5.36
C ASN A 42 -6.11 0.35 -5.67
N PRO A 43 -5.80 0.64 -6.94
CA PRO A 43 -4.48 1.10 -7.36
C PRO A 43 -4.16 2.51 -6.87
N LEU A 44 -5.16 3.32 -6.48
CA LEU A 44 -4.90 4.62 -5.86
C LEU A 44 -4.32 4.44 -4.45
N VAL A 45 -4.81 3.46 -3.68
CA VAL A 45 -4.20 3.15 -2.37
C VAL A 45 -2.78 2.64 -2.55
N ALA A 46 -2.52 1.79 -3.55
CA ALA A 46 -1.15 1.37 -3.88
C ALA A 46 -0.26 2.58 -4.25
N CYS A 47 -0.78 3.51 -5.06
CA CYS A 47 -0.12 4.78 -5.37
C CYS A 47 0.20 5.58 -4.09
N PHE A 48 -0.75 5.70 -3.16
CA PHE A 48 -0.55 6.46 -1.92
C PHE A 48 0.45 5.81 -0.96
N MET A 49 0.58 4.48 -1.03
CA MET A 49 1.56 3.75 -0.21
C MET A 49 2.97 3.79 -0.82
N GLU A 50 3.09 3.80 -2.15
CA GLU A 50 4.39 3.74 -2.84
C GLU A 50 5.02 5.11 -3.11
N ASP A 51 4.23 6.18 -3.12
CA ASP A 51 4.65 7.48 -3.60
C ASP A 51 4.63 8.54 -2.48
N PRO A 52 5.80 9.09 -2.08
CA PRO A 52 5.90 10.05 -0.97
C PRO A 52 5.10 11.35 -1.16
N LEU A 53 4.65 11.63 -2.39
CA LEU A 53 3.83 12.81 -2.67
C LEU A 53 2.46 12.75 -1.97
N PHE A 54 2.01 11.57 -1.58
CA PHE A 54 0.68 11.36 -1.02
C PHE A 54 0.72 10.96 0.45
N THR A 55 -0.26 11.44 1.19
CA THR A 55 -0.71 10.83 2.44
C THR A 55 -2.17 10.45 2.29
N TYR A 56 -2.63 9.46 3.04
CA TYR A 56 -4.04 9.12 3.00
C TYR A 56 -4.58 8.61 4.33
N SER A 57 -5.85 8.89 4.54
CA SER A 57 -6.70 8.24 5.55
C SER A 57 -7.73 7.40 4.83
N ALA A 58 -8.13 6.30 5.46
CA ALA A 58 -9.11 5.39 4.87
C ALA A 58 -10.18 5.02 5.90
N GLU A 59 -11.41 4.86 5.41
CA GLU A 59 -12.52 4.30 6.17
C GLU A 59 -12.62 2.78 5.88
N PRO A 60 -12.20 1.91 6.81
CA PRO A 60 -12.08 0.47 6.55
C PRO A 60 -13.43 -0.25 6.66
N ILE A 61 -14.43 0.17 5.88
CA ILE A 61 -15.75 -0.45 5.82
C ILE A 61 -15.74 -1.65 4.88
N GLY A 62 -15.90 -2.84 5.46
CA GLY A 62 -16.12 -4.07 4.71
C GLY A 62 -17.53 -4.14 4.14
N SER A 63 -17.68 -4.77 2.97
CA SER A 63 -18.97 -5.03 2.34
C SER A 63 -19.91 -5.86 3.22
N MET A 64 -19.34 -6.71 4.08
CA MET A 64 -20.05 -7.65 4.98
C MET A 64 -20.42 -7.05 6.35
N HIS A 65 -20.03 -5.81 6.65
CA HIS A 65 -20.40 -5.17 7.91
C HIS A 65 -21.91 -4.87 7.99
N THR A 66 -22.48 -5.04 9.16
CA THR A 66 -23.86 -4.63 9.47
C THR A 66 -24.00 -3.11 9.41
N LEU A 67 -25.22 -2.60 9.25
CA LEU A 67 -25.47 -1.15 9.25
C LEU A 67 -24.98 -0.46 10.53
N GLU A 68 -25.10 -1.12 11.69
CA GLU A 68 -24.62 -0.60 12.96
C GLU A 68 -23.09 -0.52 13.01
N GLU A 69 -22.40 -1.55 12.54
CA GLU A 69 -20.93 -1.57 12.45
C GLU A 69 -20.41 -0.50 11.51
N LYS A 70 -21.05 -0.33 10.34
CA LYS A 70 -20.73 0.75 9.40
C LYS A 70 -20.84 2.11 10.08
N ARG A 71 -22.02 2.42 10.65
CA ARG A 71 -22.22 3.67 11.41
C ARG A 71 -21.22 3.85 12.56
N ARG A 72 -20.77 2.77 13.19
CA ARG A 72 -19.69 2.83 14.21
C ARG A 72 -18.35 3.20 13.58
N GLN A 73 -18.00 2.61 12.44
CA GLN A 73 -16.78 2.95 11.71
C GLN A 73 -16.79 4.39 11.23
N ASP A 74 -17.91 4.90 10.71
CA ASP A 74 -17.96 6.31 10.31
C ASP A 74 -17.72 7.26 11.49
N ARG A 75 -18.15 6.92 12.70
CA ARG A 75 -17.88 7.74 13.90
C ARG A 75 -16.39 7.76 14.27
N LEU A 76 -15.65 6.72 13.90
CA LEU A 76 -14.25 6.55 14.24
C LEU A 76 -13.32 7.13 13.17
N TYR A 77 -13.66 6.94 11.89
CA TYR A 77 -12.74 7.19 10.76
C TYR A 77 -13.18 8.32 9.84
N PHE A 78 -14.48 8.58 9.69
CA PHE A 78 -14.96 9.67 8.86
C PHE A 78 -14.71 11.02 9.55
N PRO A 79 -14.34 12.09 8.82
CA PRO A 79 -14.16 13.43 9.40
C PRO A 79 -15.38 13.87 10.21
N ARG A 80 -15.16 14.37 11.43
CA ARG A 80 -16.24 14.66 12.37
C ARG A 80 -17.02 15.92 12.04
N THR A 81 -16.38 16.84 11.32
CA THR A 81 -16.98 18.10 10.88
C THR A 81 -16.64 18.33 9.41
N ARG A 82 -17.50 19.08 8.72
CA ARG A 82 -17.24 19.59 7.37
C ARG A 82 -15.88 20.28 7.24
N ARG A 83 -15.48 21.02 8.26
CA ARG A 83 -14.18 21.71 8.29
C ARG A 83 -13.03 20.70 8.28
N ASP A 84 -13.10 19.66 9.11
CA ASP A 84 -12.07 18.62 9.14
C ASP A 84 -12.00 17.85 7.80
N LEU A 85 -13.12 17.71 7.10
CA LEU A 85 -13.16 17.13 5.75
C LEU A 85 -12.44 18.06 4.75
N VAL A 86 -12.85 19.32 4.66
CA VAL A 86 -12.35 20.26 3.64
C VAL A 86 -10.91 20.71 3.90
N GLU A 87 -10.55 21.01 5.15
CA GLU A 87 -9.19 21.47 5.49
C GLU A 87 -8.19 20.32 5.61
N GLY A 88 -8.68 19.09 5.81
CA GLY A 88 -7.83 17.91 6.05
C GLY A 88 -7.43 17.15 4.78
N TYR A 89 -8.16 17.33 3.68
CA TYR A 89 -7.97 16.52 2.47
C TYR A 89 -8.11 17.37 1.21
N ASP A 90 -7.22 17.15 0.25
CA ASP A 90 -7.27 17.76 -1.07
C ASP A 90 -8.20 16.97 -2.02
N MET A 91 -8.31 15.67 -1.80
CA MET A 91 -9.04 14.76 -2.68
C MET A 91 -9.73 13.62 -1.95
N MET A 92 -10.91 13.22 -2.45
CA MET A 92 -11.62 12.03 -2.01
C MET A 92 -11.61 10.92 -3.06
N VAL A 93 -11.34 9.68 -2.64
CA VAL A 93 -11.35 8.49 -3.50
C VAL A 93 -12.42 7.52 -3.02
N MET A 94 -13.34 7.18 -3.92
CA MET A 94 -14.54 6.39 -3.62
C MET A 94 -14.58 5.14 -4.51
N VAL A 95 -14.35 3.96 -3.95
CA VAL A 95 -14.21 2.73 -4.75
C VAL A 95 -15.29 1.75 -4.36
N ASP A 96 -16.32 1.57 -5.18
CA ASP A 96 -17.54 0.82 -4.81
C ASP A 96 -18.07 1.26 -3.43
N ALA A 97 -18.07 2.57 -3.19
CA ALA A 97 -18.50 3.15 -1.93
C ALA A 97 -20.03 2.99 -1.79
N ARG A 98 -20.45 2.28 -0.73
CA ARG A 98 -21.87 2.03 -0.43
C ARG A 98 -22.37 3.00 0.62
N MET A 99 -23.04 4.07 0.20
CA MET A 99 -23.33 5.21 1.07
C MET A 99 -24.66 5.11 1.82
N GLY A 100 -25.44 4.03 1.70
CA GLY A 100 -26.73 3.88 2.38
C GLY A 100 -26.70 3.96 3.93
N HIS A 101 -25.51 4.00 4.53
CA HIS A 101 -25.32 4.16 5.98
C HIS A 101 -25.00 5.61 6.41
N PHE A 102 -24.69 6.50 5.46
CA PHE A 102 -24.43 7.91 5.73
C PHE A 102 -25.70 8.66 6.11
N THR A 103 -25.56 9.64 6.98
CA THR A 103 -26.64 10.57 7.33
C THR A 103 -26.82 11.61 6.24
N THR A 104 -28.00 12.23 6.18
CA THR A 104 -28.26 13.36 5.28
C THR A 104 -27.26 14.50 5.48
N GLU A 105 -26.84 14.75 6.71
CA GLU A 105 -25.82 15.75 7.05
C GLU A 105 -24.47 15.44 6.39
N ARG A 106 -23.99 14.19 6.45
CA ARG A 106 -22.74 13.80 5.79
C ARG A 106 -22.80 13.88 4.27
N LEU A 107 -23.93 13.48 3.68
CA LEU A 107 -24.13 13.65 2.24
C LEU A 107 -24.14 15.13 1.83
N ALA A 108 -24.69 16.01 2.68
CA ALA A 108 -24.64 17.45 2.47
C ALA A 108 -23.23 18.03 2.64
N ASP A 109 -22.43 17.50 3.57
CA ASP A 109 -21.03 17.90 3.74
C ASP A 109 -20.16 17.48 2.54
N LEU A 110 -20.39 16.29 1.98
CA LEU A 110 -19.75 15.84 0.74
C LEU A 110 -20.19 16.68 -0.46
N ASP A 111 -21.47 16.99 -0.59
CA ASP A 111 -21.97 17.88 -1.65
C ASP A 111 -21.29 19.24 -1.57
N TYR A 112 -21.23 19.85 -0.39
CA TYR A 112 -20.49 21.10 -0.17
C TYR A 112 -19.01 20.97 -0.53
N ALA A 113 -18.34 19.89 -0.09
CA ALA A 113 -16.90 19.70 -0.32
C ALA A 113 -16.57 19.70 -1.83
N PHE A 114 -17.35 18.97 -2.62
CA PHE A 114 -17.12 18.84 -4.07
C PHE A 114 -17.60 20.05 -4.87
N ARG A 115 -18.68 20.71 -4.43
CA ARG A 115 -19.34 21.77 -5.17
C ARG A 115 -18.78 23.16 -4.86
N ASP A 116 -18.51 23.41 -3.58
CA ASP A 116 -18.31 24.77 -3.07
C ASP A 116 -16.98 24.95 -2.34
N ALA A 117 -16.16 23.90 -2.21
CA ALA A 117 -14.89 23.94 -1.48
C ALA A 117 -13.69 23.38 -2.26
N GLY A 118 -13.84 23.18 -3.57
CA GLY A 118 -12.75 22.81 -4.47
C GLY A 118 -12.20 21.38 -4.30
N MET A 119 -12.81 20.54 -3.45
CA MET A 119 -12.28 19.20 -3.20
C MET A 119 -12.46 18.30 -4.42
N ALA A 120 -11.35 17.78 -4.94
CA ALA A 120 -11.36 16.84 -6.04
C ALA A 120 -11.94 15.48 -5.61
N ALA A 121 -12.52 14.74 -6.56
CA ALA A 121 -13.04 13.41 -6.29
C ALA A 121 -12.69 12.43 -7.42
N PHE A 122 -12.39 11.18 -7.06
CA PHE A 122 -12.31 10.08 -8.02
C PHE A 122 -13.19 8.94 -7.53
N THR A 123 -14.01 8.39 -8.43
CA THR A 123 -14.86 7.26 -8.09
C THR A 123 -14.85 6.17 -9.15
N THR A 124 -15.01 4.94 -8.68
CA THR A 124 -15.44 3.80 -9.49
C THR A 124 -16.68 3.23 -8.84
N PHE A 125 -17.73 3.00 -9.61
CA PHE A 125 -18.93 2.37 -9.06
C PHE A 125 -18.84 0.86 -9.20
N GLY A 126 -19.41 0.13 -8.25
CA GLY A 126 -19.66 -1.30 -8.41
C GLY A 126 -21.11 -1.55 -8.77
N LEU A 127 -21.62 -2.70 -8.33
CA LEU A 127 -23.03 -3.08 -8.51
C LEU A 127 -24.01 -2.25 -7.65
N SER A 128 -23.47 -1.33 -6.84
CA SER A 128 -24.19 -0.49 -5.89
C SER A 128 -24.70 0.84 -6.46
N TRP A 129 -24.39 1.16 -7.73
CA TRP A 129 -24.75 2.44 -8.36
C TRP A 129 -26.24 2.82 -8.18
N ASP A 130 -27.16 1.95 -8.60
CA ASP A 130 -28.60 2.26 -8.56
C ASP A 130 -29.15 2.34 -7.13
N SER A 131 -28.59 1.58 -6.19
CA SER A 131 -29.09 1.50 -4.82
C SER A 131 -28.48 2.52 -3.87
N ASP A 132 -27.22 2.89 -4.07
CA ASP A 132 -26.44 3.72 -3.14
C ASP A 132 -26.10 5.11 -3.68
N TRP A 133 -26.06 5.31 -4.99
CA TRP A 133 -25.67 6.60 -5.59
C TRP A 133 -26.87 7.36 -6.14
N VAL A 134 -27.65 6.75 -7.03
CA VAL A 134 -28.82 7.37 -7.68
C VAL A 134 -29.80 8.01 -6.69
N PRO A 135 -30.08 7.43 -5.50
CA PRO A 135 -31.01 8.04 -4.53
C PRO A 135 -30.44 9.24 -3.75
N THR A 136 -29.15 9.56 -3.92
CA THR A 136 -28.45 10.58 -3.11
C THR A 136 -28.26 11.88 -3.88
N THR A 137 -28.01 12.97 -3.16
CA THR A 137 -27.67 14.28 -3.75
C THR A 137 -26.36 14.25 -4.55
N LEU A 138 -25.48 13.28 -4.27
CA LEU A 138 -24.19 13.14 -4.96
C LEU A 138 -24.34 12.65 -6.41
N TYR A 139 -25.48 12.06 -6.78
CA TYR A 139 -25.76 11.64 -8.16
C TYR A 139 -25.68 12.78 -9.18
N ASP A 140 -26.02 14.00 -8.76
CA ASP A 140 -25.96 15.18 -9.63
C ASP A 140 -24.54 15.75 -9.76
N LEU A 141 -23.61 15.32 -8.91
CA LEU A 141 -22.21 15.77 -8.91
C LEU A 141 -21.30 14.93 -9.80
N VAL A 142 -21.70 13.70 -10.12
CA VAL A 142 -20.87 12.78 -10.90
C VAL A 142 -21.02 13.04 -12.41
N PRO A 143 -19.94 12.91 -13.21
CA PRO A 143 -19.92 13.27 -14.64
C PRO A 143 -20.67 12.29 -15.56
N ILE A 144 -21.42 11.34 -14.99
CA ILE A 144 -22.13 10.28 -15.73
C ILE A 144 -23.61 10.23 -15.33
N SER A 145 -24.46 9.77 -16.24
CA SER A 145 -25.90 9.59 -16.02
C SER A 145 -26.32 8.13 -15.90
N ALA A 146 -25.46 7.20 -16.31
CA ALA A 146 -25.72 5.77 -16.20
C ALA A 146 -24.40 5.01 -16.02
N TYR A 147 -24.46 3.96 -15.20
CA TYR A 147 -23.35 3.04 -14.95
C TYR A 147 -23.90 1.62 -14.85
N GLU A 148 -23.77 0.86 -15.93
CA GLU A 148 -24.48 -0.40 -16.11
C GLU A 148 -23.55 -1.53 -16.57
N ASN A 149 -24.08 -2.75 -16.56
CA ASN A 149 -23.55 -3.89 -17.32
C ASN A 149 -22.04 -4.13 -17.11
N TYR A 150 -21.70 -4.76 -15.97
CA TYR A 150 -20.35 -5.29 -15.80
C TYR A 150 -20.05 -6.34 -16.86
N ARG A 151 -18.97 -6.14 -17.63
CA ARG A 151 -18.58 -6.99 -18.75
C ARG A 151 -17.11 -7.38 -18.63
N HIS A 152 -16.84 -8.61 -19.04
CA HIS A 152 -15.50 -9.11 -19.27
C HIS A 152 -15.23 -9.18 -20.77
N SER A 153 -14.41 -8.26 -21.28
CA SER A 153 -13.93 -8.28 -22.65
C SER A 153 -12.62 -7.52 -22.74
N LEU A 154 -11.76 -7.92 -23.66
CA LEU A 154 -10.47 -7.27 -23.84
C LEU A 154 -10.65 -5.92 -24.53
N TYR A 155 -9.94 -4.92 -24.03
CA TYR A 155 -9.92 -3.59 -24.62
C TYR A 155 -8.54 -2.96 -24.48
N THR A 156 -8.28 -1.95 -25.30
CA THR A 156 -7.20 -0.99 -25.10
C THR A 156 -7.81 0.39 -24.87
N VAL A 157 -7.01 1.35 -24.41
CA VAL A 157 -7.50 2.72 -24.14
C VAL A 157 -6.87 3.68 -25.13
N SER A 158 -7.69 4.54 -25.73
CA SER A 158 -7.26 5.63 -26.62
C SER A 158 -7.55 6.98 -25.95
N PHE A 159 -6.52 7.75 -25.65
CA PHE A 159 -6.65 9.06 -25.00
C PHE A 159 -6.95 10.19 -26.02
N HIS A 160 -7.78 11.14 -25.65
CA HIS A 160 -8.05 12.30 -26.49
C HIS A 160 -6.86 13.28 -26.49
N ARG A 161 -6.30 13.56 -27.67
CA ARG A 161 -5.12 14.44 -27.83
C ARG A 161 -5.44 15.93 -27.76
N ASN A 162 -6.71 16.31 -27.92
CA ASN A 162 -7.20 17.69 -27.85
C ASN A 162 -7.56 18.15 -26.43
N ARG A 163 -6.99 17.49 -25.42
CA ARG A 163 -7.19 17.78 -23.99
C ARG A 163 -5.90 18.35 -23.39
N PRO A 164 -5.95 18.95 -22.19
CA PRO A 164 -4.74 19.21 -21.42
C PRO A 164 -3.86 17.94 -21.33
N PRO A 165 -2.53 18.06 -21.30
CA PRO A 165 -1.61 16.95 -21.45
C PRO A 165 -1.47 16.09 -20.19
N VAL A 166 -2.60 15.77 -19.53
CA VAL A 166 -2.65 14.93 -18.33
C VAL A 166 -2.19 13.50 -18.67
N PHE A 167 -2.70 12.95 -19.78
CA PHE A 167 -2.45 11.57 -20.19
C PHE A 167 -1.64 11.42 -21.48
N THR A 168 -1.54 12.47 -22.29
CA THR A 168 -0.83 12.40 -23.58
C THR A 168 0.66 12.05 -23.45
N PRO A 169 1.41 12.43 -22.40
CA PRO A 169 2.80 11.99 -22.25
C PRO A 169 2.95 10.47 -22.09
N PHE A 170 1.95 9.78 -21.55
CA PHE A 170 1.97 8.32 -21.38
C PHE A 170 1.72 7.56 -22.69
N VAL A 171 1.11 8.21 -23.68
CA VAL A 171 0.86 7.62 -25.00
C VAL A 171 2.18 7.22 -25.65
N GLU A 172 3.16 8.13 -25.62
CA GLU A 172 4.49 7.91 -26.20
C GLU A 172 5.22 6.75 -25.51
N LEU A 173 4.89 6.51 -24.24
CA LEU A 173 5.40 5.39 -23.44
C LEU A 173 4.67 4.06 -23.71
N GLY A 174 3.71 4.04 -24.64
CA GLY A 174 2.99 2.84 -25.05
C GLY A 174 1.78 2.49 -24.20
N MET A 175 1.27 3.42 -23.39
CA MET A 175 0.12 3.20 -22.50
C MET A 175 -1.13 2.67 -23.23
N GLU A 176 -1.37 3.10 -24.47
CA GLU A 176 -2.52 2.66 -25.29
C GLU A 176 -2.39 1.22 -25.80
N LYS A 177 -1.22 0.58 -25.64
CA LYS A 177 -1.01 -0.83 -26.01
C LYS A 177 -1.36 -1.79 -24.87
N ILE A 178 -1.65 -1.26 -23.68
CA ILE A 178 -1.97 -2.06 -22.50
C ILE A 178 -3.41 -2.54 -22.61
N VAL A 179 -3.60 -3.84 -22.43
CA VAL A 179 -4.89 -4.51 -22.56
C VAL A 179 -5.58 -4.55 -21.20
N GLY A 180 -6.77 -3.95 -21.09
CA GLY A 180 -7.69 -4.16 -19.98
C GLY A 180 -8.65 -5.33 -20.25
N GLU A 181 -9.31 -5.83 -19.20
CA GLU A 181 -10.14 -7.06 -19.30
C GLU A 181 -11.54 -6.98 -18.67
N SER A 182 -11.85 -5.92 -17.91
CA SER A 182 -13.18 -5.71 -17.35
C SER A 182 -13.56 -4.23 -17.32
N TYR A 183 -14.85 -3.96 -17.55
CA TYR A 183 -15.41 -2.62 -17.55
C TYR A 183 -16.92 -2.65 -17.30
N HIS A 184 -17.45 -1.50 -16.92
CA HIS A 184 -18.85 -1.15 -16.93
C HIS A 184 -19.15 -0.23 -18.13
N THR A 185 -20.39 -0.28 -18.59
CA THR A 185 -20.88 0.70 -19.57
C THR A 185 -21.23 1.98 -18.83
N LEU A 186 -20.57 3.08 -19.20
CA LEU A 186 -20.88 4.39 -18.65
C LEU A 186 -21.42 5.32 -19.73
N VAL A 187 -22.33 6.22 -19.34
CA VAL A 187 -22.86 7.28 -20.22
C VAL A 187 -22.47 8.62 -19.63
N ALA A 188 -21.57 9.34 -20.31
CA ALA A 188 -21.13 10.67 -19.89
C ALA A 188 -22.28 11.68 -19.97
N ARG A 189 -22.39 12.56 -18.98
CA ARG A 189 -23.36 13.67 -19.00
C ARG A 189 -22.98 14.69 -20.07
N GLN A 190 -23.98 15.44 -20.54
CA GLN A 190 -23.72 16.58 -21.41
C GLN A 190 -22.82 17.60 -20.69
N GLY A 191 -21.74 18.01 -21.35
CA GLY A 191 -20.75 18.93 -20.80
C GLY A 191 -19.59 18.23 -20.07
N ALA A 192 -19.70 16.93 -19.79
CA ALA A 192 -18.59 16.18 -19.22
C ALA A 192 -17.45 15.99 -20.23
N THR A 193 -16.23 15.96 -19.72
CA THR A 193 -15.02 15.74 -20.51
C THR A 193 -14.72 14.24 -20.57
N ILE A 194 -14.80 13.66 -21.76
CA ILE A 194 -14.27 12.33 -22.04
C ILE A 194 -12.78 12.47 -22.31
N TRP A 195 -11.96 11.83 -21.48
CA TRP A 195 -10.50 11.84 -21.56
C TRP A 195 -9.93 10.69 -22.37
N ALA A 196 -10.62 9.56 -22.34
CA ALA A 196 -10.22 8.39 -23.09
C ALA A 196 -11.42 7.48 -23.42
N GLU A 197 -11.26 6.68 -24.47
CA GLU A 197 -12.25 5.72 -24.95
C GLU A 197 -11.65 4.31 -25.01
N MET A 198 -12.48 3.30 -24.82
CA MET A 198 -12.10 1.90 -24.95
C MET A 198 -12.16 1.46 -26.42
N VAL A 199 -11.10 0.85 -26.92
CA VAL A 199 -10.98 0.34 -28.31
C VAL A 199 -10.95 -1.19 -28.31
N PRO A 200 -11.75 -1.88 -29.16
CA PRO A 200 -12.62 -1.34 -30.22
C PRO A 200 -14.07 -1.04 -29.76
N ILE A 201 -14.32 -1.04 -28.46
CA ILE A 201 -15.67 -1.02 -27.89
C ILE A 201 -16.42 0.29 -28.19
N GLY A 202 -15.70 1.42 -28.28
CA GLY A 202 -16.27 2.75 -28.55
C GLY A 202 -17.04 3.33 -27.36
N LEU A 203 -16.73 2.88 -26.14
CA LEU A 203 -17.33 3.40 -24.91
C LEU A 203 -16.32 4.28 -24.16
N PRO A 204 -16.77 5.30 -23.41
CA PRO A 204 -15.86 6.11 -22.61
C PRO A 204 -15.17 5.26 -21.54
N PHE A 205 -13.87 5.49 -21.36
CA PHE A 205 -13.05 4.85 -20.34
C PHE A 205 -12.91 5.74 -19.09
N LEU A 206 -12.58 7.02 -19.29
CA LEU A 206 -12.35 7.97 -18.21
C LEU A 206 -13.06 9.28 -18.52
N VAL A 207 -13.89 9.75 -17.58
CA VAL A 207 -14.72 10.95 -17.72
C VAL A 207 -14.56 11.82 -16.49
N SER A 208 -14.56 13.14 -16.67
CA SER A 208 -14.58 14.07 -15.55
C SER A 208 -15.41 15.32 -15.84
N TRP A 209 -15.76 16.07 -14.80
CA TRP A 209 -16.22 17.46 -14.91
C TRP A 209 -16.05 18.19 -13.57
N GLY A 210 -16.18 19.51 -13.58
CA GLY A 210 -16.49 20.28 -12.38
C GLY A 210 -18.01 20.35 -12.19
N PRO A 211 -18.57 19.94 -11.04
CA PRO A 211 -19.99 20.11 -10.76
C PRO A 211 -20.38 21.60 -10.72
N ALA A 212 -21.68 21.92 -10.77
CA ALA A 212 -22.12 23.31 -10.71
C ALA A 212 -22.10 23.84 -9.26
N GLY A 213 -21.22 24.80 -8.97
CA GLY A 213 -20.98 25.34 -7.63
C GLY A 213 -20.16 26.62 -7.59
N SER A 214 -19.88 27.13 -6.38
CA SER A 214 -19.04 28.34 -6.23
C SER A 214 -17.55 28.09 -6.45
N ASP A 215 -17.08 26.90 -6.10
CA ASP A 215 -15.69 26.47 -6.23
C ASP A 215 -15.67 24.95 -6.45
N PRO A 216 -15.94 24.48 -7.68
CA PRO A 216 -16.16 23.07 -7.93
C PRO A 216 -14.83 22.33 -8.11
N GLY A 217 -14.64 21.26 -7.34
CA GLY A 217 -13.53 20.33 -7.52
C GLY A 217 -13.76 19.39 -8.71
N GLU A 218 -12.67 18.98 -9.38
CA GLU A 218 -12.77 18.05 -10.52
C GLU A 218 -13.23 16.67 -10.04
N PHE A 219 -14.30 16.15 -10.64
CA PHE A 219 -14.89 14.86 -10.29
C PHE A 219 -14.67 13.85 -11.41
N TRP A 220 -13.91 12.79 -11.12
CA TRP A 220 -13.51 11.74 -12.07
C TRP A 220 -14.29 10.44 -11.89
N VAL A 221 -14.62 9.80 -13.00
CA VAL A 221 -15.20 8.46 -13.07
C VAL A 221 -14.49 7.64 -14.13
N THR A 222 -14.12 6.40 -13.81
CA THR A 222 -13.65 5.42 -14.80
C THR A 222 -14.65 4.29 -15.01
N SER A 223 -14.66 3.71 -16.21
CA SER A 223 -15.47 2.54 -16.58
C SER A 223 -14.94 1.25 -15.97
N GLY A 224 -13.65 1.19 -15.63
CA GLY A 224 -13.02 -0.02 -15.11
C GLY A 224 -13.22 -0.19 -13.60
N ALA A 225 -13.72 -1.35 -13.16
CA ALA A 225 -13.55 -1.80 -11.78
C ALA A 225 -12.09 -2.24 -11.58
N PHE A 226 -11.18 -1.26 -11.52
CA PHE A 226 -9.72 -1.39 -11.43
C PHE A 226 -9.18 -2.75 -11.89
N ASP A 227 -9.35 -3.04 -13.18
CA ASP A 227 -8.94 -4.34 -13.71
C ASP A 227 -7.43 -4.54 -13.56
N ARG A 228 -7.03 -5.79 -13.34
CA ARG A 228 -5.66 -6.11 -12.91
C ARG A 228 -4.60 -5.70 -13.93
N ARG A 229 -4.93 -5.81 -15.23
CA ARG A 229 -3.94 -5.62 -16.30
C ARG A 229 -3.72 -4.14 -16.56
N TRP A 230 -4.79 -3.39 -16.79
CA TRP A 230 -4.68 -1.97 -17.12
C TRP A 230 -4.32 -1.14 -15.89
N TRP A 231 -4.98 -1.38 -14.76
CA TRP A 231 -4.75 -0.61 -13.53
C TRP A 231 -3.65 -1.18 -12.64
N GLY A 232 -3.06 -2.33 -12.98
CA GLY A 232 -2.04 -2.97 -12.14
C GLY A 232 -2.50 -3.33 -10.74
N ALA A 233 -3.82 -3.36 -10.50
CA ALA A 233 -4.42 -3.72 -9.23
C ALA A 233 -4.31 -5.25 -9.05
N GLY A 234 -3.20 -5.72 -8.47
CA GLY A 234 -2.98 -7.15 -8.32
C GLY A 234 -1.54 -7.50 -8.04
N GLY A 235 -1.01 -7.06 -6.89
CA GLY A 235 0.18 -7.67 -6.33
C GLY A 235 -0.08 -9.16 -6.09
N ASP A 236 0.74 -10.00 -6.72
CA ASP A 236 1.10 -11.40 -6.40
C ASP A 236 0.01 -12.37 -5.88
N SER A 237 -1.28 -12.11 -6.11
CA SER A 237 -2.37 -12.85 -5.49
C SER A 237 -2.55 -14.28 -6.06
N GLY A 238 -1.52 -14.88 -6.67
CA GLY A 238 -1.45 -16.29 -7.06
C GLY A 238 -2.43 -16.77 -8.15
N TRP A 239 -3.31 -15.89 -8.65
CA TRP A 239 -4.42 -16.24 -9.53
C TRP A 239 -4.22 -15.88 -11.01
N SER A 240 -3.08 -15.29 -11.40
CA SER A 240 -2.84 -14.87 -12.80
C SER A 240 -1.43 -15.23 -13.27
N GLY A 241 -1.38 -15.94 -14.40
CA GLY A 241 -0.15 -16.23 -15.13
C GLY A 241 0.48 -14.97 -15.74
N GLU A 242 1.68 -15.16 -16.27
CA GLU A 242 2.54 -14.17 -16.95
C GLU A 242 1.75 -13.21 -17.87
N GLY A 243 1.44 -12.02 -17.38
CA GLY A 243 0.83 -10.94 -18.15
C GLY A 243 1.49 -9.62 -17.79
N ALA A 244 1.78 -8.80 -18.80
CA ALA A 244 2.38 -7.48 -18.59
C ALA A 244 1.41 -6.58 -17.82
N VAL A 245 1.79 -6.21 -16.59
CA VAL A 245 1.10 -5.21 -15.78
C VAL A 245 1.48 -3.82 -16.29
N ASN A 246 0.53 -2.88 -16.27
CA ASN A 246 0.79 -1.48 -16.60
C ASN A 246 1.93 -0.88 -15.75
N PRO A 247 3.09 -0.55 -16.35
CA PRO A 247 4.24 -0.09 -15.59
C PRO A 247 4.20 1.41 -15.27
N TYR A 248 3.16 2.14 -15.68
CA TYR A 248 3.03 3.59 -15.50
C TYR A 248 1.75 3.99 -14.74
N VAL A 249 1.03 3.04 -14.14
CA VAL A 249 -0.26 3.34 -13.50
C VAL A 249 -0.14 4.37 -12.37
N ILE A 250 0.89 4.26 -11.53
CA ILE A 250 1.11 5.17 -10.40
C ILE A 250 1.37 6.59 -10.90
N ASP A 251 2.23 6.73 -11.92
CA ASP A 251 2.56 8.02 -12.52
C ASP A 251 1.34 8.63 -13.24
N LEU A 252 0.50 7.81 -13.88
CA LEU A 252 -0.76 8.25 -14.49
C LEU A 252 -1.75 8.76 -13.46
N ILE A 253 -1.96 7.99 -12.37
CA ILE A 253 -2.82 8.40 -11.25
C ILE A 253 -2.29 9.71 -10.66
N THR A 254 -0.97 9.83 -10.50
CA THR A 254 -0.35 11.04 -9.98
C THR A 254 -0.66 12.24 -10.88
N ASN A 255 -0.54 12.13 -12.20
CA ASN A 255 -0.90 13.23 -13.11
C ASN A 255 -2.38 13.61 -13.03
N LEU A 256 -3.28 12.63 -12.87
CA LEU A 256 -4.71 12.88 -12.65
C LEU A 256 -4.91 13.71 -11.38
N ILE A 257 -4.29 13.30 -10.27
CA ILE A 257 -4.43 14.00 -8.98
C ILE A 257 -3.82 15.40 -9.07
N LEU A 258 -2.60 15.53 -9.60
CA LEU A 258 -1.93 16.83 -9.78
C LEU A 258 -2.79 17.80 -10.59
N TYR A 259 -3.39 17.32 -11.69
CA TYR A 259 -4.34 18.13 -12.47
C TYR A 259 -5.54 18.55 -11.64
N SER A 260 -6.09 17.64 -10.83
CA SER A 260 -7.31 17.89 -10.05
C SER A 260 -7.12 18.90 -8.92
N VAL A 261 -5.88 19.09 -8.47
CA VAL A 261 -5.51 20.06 -7.41
C VAL A 261 -4.71 21.24 -7.98
N ASP A 262 -4.81 21.50 -9.28
CA ASP A 262 -4.16 22.61 -9.99
C ASP A 262 -2.64 22.71 -9.79
N ARG A 263 -1.97 21.55 -9.65
CA ARG A 263 -0.51 21.47 -9.54
C ARG A 263 0.11 21.15 -10.91
N PRO A 264 1.34 21.61 -11.19
CA PRO A 264 1.95 21.31 -12.48
C PRO A 264 2.19 19.80 -12.63
N LEU A 265 1.92 19.28 -13.83
CA LEU A 265 2.01 17.87 -14.19
C LEU A 265 3.46 17.36 -14.19
N ILE A 266 3.63 16.03 -14.18
CA ILE A 266 4.94 15.39 -14.31
C ILE A 266 5.52 15.69 -15.71
N ALA A 267 6.68 16.33 -15.74
CA ALA A 267 7.39 16.63 -16.98
C ALA A 267 8.20 15.42 -17.51
N ASP A 268 8.87 14.70 -16.61
CA ASP A 268 9.67 13.52 -16.94
C ASP A 268 9.20 12.30 -16.12
N ILE A 269 8.37 11.49 -16.77
CA ILE A 269 7.76 10.30 -16.17
C ILE A 269 8.80 9.24 -15.83
N GLN A 270 9.86 9.07 -16.65
CA GLN A 270 10.84 8.01 -16.43
C GLN A 270 11.72 8.34 -15.23
N THR A 271 12.21 9.57 -15.16
CA THR A 271 13.07 10.01 -14.05
C THR A 271 12.30 9.99 -12.73
N ARG A 272 11.04 10.44 -12.71
CA ARG A 272 10.19 10.34 -11.51
C ARG A 272 10.00 8.89 -11.07
N LYS A 273 9.65 8.00 -12.01
CA LYS A 273 9.44 6.59 -11.74
C LYS A 273 10.70 5.92 -11.19
N GLU A 274 11.87 6.23 -11.73
CA GLU A 274 13.16 5.73 -11.21
C GLU A 274 13.39 6.21 -9.78
N ALA A 275 13.19 7.51 -9.50
CA ALA A 275 13.31 8.06 -8.15
C ALA A 275 12.40 7.32 -7.16
N ARG A 276 11.12 7.13 -7.53
CA ARG A 276 10.14 6.38 -6.73
C ARG A 276 10.58 4.94 -6.49
N HIS A 277 11.02 4.22 -7.51
CA HIS A 277 11.50 2.85 -7.37
C HIS A 277 12.69 2.73 -6.40
N LEU A 278 13.63 3.68 -6.44
CA LEU A 278 14.74 3.73 -5.49
C LEU A 278 14.24 3.95 -4.06
N ILE A 279 13.30 4.87 -3.86
CA ILE A 279 12.70 5.14 -2.54
C ILE A 279 12.02 3.88 -1.99
N SER A 280 11.13 3.23 -2.78
CA SER A 280 10.44 2.01 -2.34
C SER A 280 11.43 0.84 -2.11
N GLY A 281 12.48 0.74 -2.92
CA GLY A 281 13.54 -0.25 -2.78
C GLY A 281 14.32 -0.10 -1.47
N ILE A 282 14.67 1.14 -1.10
CA ILE A 282 15.33 1.46 0.17
C ILE A 282 14.44 1.10 1.35
N GLN A 283 13.15 1.43 1.32
CA GLN A 283 12.21 1.06 2.39
C GLN A 283 12.11 -0.46 2.56
N SER A 284 12.09 -1.21 1.46
CA SER A 284 12.07 -2.68 1.47
C SER A 284 13.35 -3.26 2.07
N GLN A 285 14.53 -2.74 1.68
CA GLN A 285 15.82 -3.13 2.24
C GLN A 285 15.91 -2.79 3.73
N LYS A 286 15.46 -1.59 4.14
CA LYS A 286 15.43 -1.16 5.53
C LYS A 286 14.58 -2.09 6.39
N ARG A 287 13.41 -2.50 5.91
CA ARG A 287 12.55 -3.46 6.62
C ARG A 287 13.25 -4.78 6.87
N LEU A 288 13.96 -5.31 5.86
CA LEU A 288 14.75 -6.53 6.01
C LEU A 288 15.86 -6.36 7.08
N VAL A 289 16.54 -5.21 7.11
CA VAL A 289 17.53 -4.91 8.14
C VAL A 289 16.90 -4.90 9.54
N TYR A 290 15.75 -4.24 9.70
CA TYR A 290 15.01 -4.24 10.95
C TYR A 290 14.59 -5.66 11.38
N ASP A 291 14.07 -6.48 10.47
CA ASP A 291 13.67 -7.86 10.76
C ASP A 291 14.87 -8.71 11.22
N LEU A 292 16.04 -8.53 10.60
CA LEU A 292 17.29 -9.20 11.01
C LEU A 292 17.78 -8.73 12.38
N MET A 293 17.70 -7.42 12.65
CA MET A 293 18.06 -6.86 13.95
C MET A 293 17.12 -7.36 15.05
N GLU A 294 15.81 -7.35 14.82
CA GLU A 294 14.82 -7.87 15.77
C GLU A 294 15.09 -9.36 16.05
N TRP A 295 15.38 -10.13 15.01
CA TRP A 295 15.77 -11.53 15.17
C TRP A 295 17.02 -11.66 16.04
N ALA A 296 18.09 -10.90 15.77
CA ALA A 296 19.34 -10.98 16.53
C ALA A 296 19.19 -10.52 17.99
N ASP A 297 18.39 -9.48 18.23
CA ASP A 297 18.06 -8.97 19.57
C ASP A 297 17.33 -10.02 20.43
N ARG A 298 16.44 -10.83 19.82
CA ARG A 298 15.78 -11.95 20.51
C ARG A 298 16.77 -13.01 21.03
N PHE A 299 17.99 -13.08 20.49
CA PHE A 299 19.08 -13.94 20.98
C PHE A 299 20.09 -13.19 21.88
N GLY A 300 19.82 -11.92 22.22
CA GLY A 300 20.64 -11.11 23.11
C GLY A 300 21.88 -10.50 22.45
N ALA A 301 21.90 -10.39 21.12
CA ALA A 301 22.97 -9.70 20.40
C ALA A 301 22.87 -8.17 20.58
N ASP A 302 24.01 -7.48 20.61
CA ASP A 302 24.03 -6.01 20.65
C ASP A 302 23.76 -5.42 19.26
N VAL A 303 22.53 -4.93 19.05
CA VAL A 303 22.09 -4.30 17.79
C VAL A 303 22.27 -2.78 17.78
N ASN A 304 22.77 -2.17 18.85
CA ASN A 304 22.79 -0.71 19.01
C ASN A 304 23.66 0.00 17.95
N SER A 305 24.75 -0.62 17.52
CA SER A 305 25.65 -0.06 16.52
C SER A 305 24.98 0.04 15.14
N ILE A 306 24.25 -1.01 14.74
CA ILE A 306 23.50 -1.08 13.49
C ILE A 306 22.33 -0.08 13.54
N PHE A 307 21.61 -0.03 14.67
CA PHE A 307 20.49 0.90 14.86
C PHE A 307 20.90 2.37 14.70
N LYS A 308 22.01 2.79 15.33
CA LYS A 308 22.50 4.17 15.22
C LYS A 308 22.78 4.58 13.77
N ARG A 309 23.44 3.71 13.01
CA ARG A 309 23.72 3.95 11.58
C ARG A 309 22.45 4.05 10.75
N LEU A 310 21.42 3.30 11.11
CA LEU A 310 20.14 3.34 10.43
C LEU A 310 19.40 4.67 10.70
N VAL A 311 19.44 5.18 11.94
CA VAL A 311 18.90 6.51 12.29
C VAL A 311 19.63 7.63 11.54
N ASP A 312 20.96 7.58 11.46
CA ASP A 312 21.75 8.55 10.69
C ASP A 312 21.39 8.53 9.20
N LEU A 313 21.08 7.34 8.68
CA LEU A 313 20.65 7.15 7.30
C LEU A 313 19.24 7.66 7.04
N GLU A 314 18.32 7.54 8.01
CA GLU A 314 16.95 8.07 7.90
C GLU A 314 16.96 9.60 7.75
N THR A 315 17.79 10.31 8.51
CA THR A 315 17.97 11.76 8.35
C THR A 315 18.38 12.15 6.92
N ARG A 316 19.22 11.35 6.26
CA ARG A 316 19.63 11.61 4.85
C ARG A 316 18.54 11.20 3.85
N ALA A 317 17.75 10.19 4.18
CA ALA A 317 16.62 9.79 3.36
C ALA A 317 15.53 10.86 3.31
N GLU A 318 15.32 11.57 4.41
CA GLU A 318 14.42 12.74 4.44
C GLU A 318 14.86 13.83 3.46
N GLU A 319 16.16 14.09 3.32
CA GLU A 319 16.69 15.03 2.32
C GLU A 319 16.37 14.59 0.88
N GLY A 320 16.58 13.31 0.55
CA GLY A 320 16.25 12.79 -0.78
C GLY A 320 14.74 12.74 -1.04
N ILE A 321 13.90 12.57 -0.01
CA ILE A 321 12.44 12.69 -0.14
C ILE A 321 12.04 14.16 -0.38
N SER A 322 12.66 15.11 0.32
CA SER A 322 12.44 16.55 0.08
C SER A 322 12.74 16.90 -1.38
N GLN A 323 13.90 16.48 -1.89
CA GLN A 323 14.26 16.67 -3.31
C GLN A 323 13.24 16.07 -4.27
N TYR A 324 12.66 14.92 -3.93
CA TYR A 324 11.59 14.30 -4.72
C TYR A 324 10.29 15.12 -4.70
N LEU A 325 9.91 15.68 -3.55
CA LEU A 325 8.72 16.54 -3.40
C LEU A 325 8.91 17.88 -4.13
N ASP A 326 10.12 18.43 -4.10
CA ASP A 326 10.56 19.60 -4.86
C ASP A 326 10.66 19.35 -6.38
N ARG A 327 10.42 18.10 -6.81
CA ARG A 327 10.50 17.65 -8.21
C ARG A 327 11.89 17.73 -8.82
N ASP A 328 12.93 17.84 -7.99
CA ASP A 328 14.32 17.61 -8.39
C ASP A 328 14.62 16.11 -8.35
N TYR A 329 13.99 15.37 -9.27
CA TYR A 329 14.11 13.92 -9.34
C TYR A 329 15.55 13.48 -9.61
N ALA A 330 16.33 14.28 -10.33
CA ALA A 330 17.74 13.98 -10.60
C ALA A 330 18.59 14.01 -9.32
N ALA A 331 18.42 15.05 -8.48
CA ALA A 331 19.07 15.12 -7.18
C ALA A 331 18.59 13.98 -6.27
N ALA A 332 17.27 13.75 -6.22
CA ALA A 332 16.67 12.68 -5.42
C ALA A 332 17.25 11.30 -5.78
N ILE A 333 17.38 10.98 -7.07
CA ILE A 333 18.02 9.73 -7.54
C ILE A 333 19.46 9.64 -7.04
N GLY A 334 20.26 10.70 -7.19
CA GLY A 334 21.65 10.72 -6.73
C GLY A 334 21.78 10.44 -5.22
N THR A 335 20.95 11.11 -4.42
CA THR A 335 20.87 10.93 -2.96
C THR A 335 20.44 9.51 -2.60
N MET A 336 19.37 9.00 -3.23
CA MET A 336 18.81 7.68 -2.95
C MET A 336 19.77 6.55 -3.36
N GLN A 337 20.54 6.69 -4.44
CA GLN A 337 21.56 5.71 -4.80
C GLN A 337 22.68 5.61 -3.75
N VAL A 338 23.09 6.75 -3.15
CA VAL A 338 24.04 6.75 -2.02
C VAL A 338 23.45 6.04 -0.81
N ILE A 339 22.18 6.34 -0.50
CA ILE A 339 21.47 5.71 0.62
C ILE A 339 21.33 4.21 0.42
N SER A 340 20.94 3.75 -0.78
CA SER A 340 20.79 2.32 -1.07
C SER A 340 22.10 1.55 -0.86
N ARG A 341 23.25 2.11 -1.27
CA ARG A 341 24.56 1.52 -0.96
C ARG A 341 24.81 1.41 0.55
N ASN A 342 24.53 2.48 1.29
CA ASN A 342 24.70 2.48 2.76
C ASN A 342 23.76 1.47 3.45
N VAL A 343 22.50 1.34 3.01
CA VAL A 343 21.57 0.33 3.55
C VAL A 343 22.08 -1.08 3.24
N ALA A 344 22.61 -1.32 2.04
CA ALA A 344 23.19 -2.61 1.69
C ALA A 344 24.39 -2.96 2.59
N GLU A 345 25.26 -2.00 2.89
CA GLU A 345 26.38 -2.18 3.85
C GLU A 345 25.86 -2.49 5.26
N ILE A 346 24.90 -1.73 5.77
CA ILE A 346 24.26 -1.98 7.08
C ILE A 346 23.62 -3.38 7.10
N GLY A 347 23.00 -3.80 5.99
CA GLY A 347 22.41 -5.12 5.84
C GLY A 347 23.44 -6.25 5.88
N GLN A 348 24.62 -6.05 5.29
CA GLN A 348 25.74 -7.01 5.42
C GLN A 348 26.16 -7.16 6.88
N ASP A 349 26.24 -6.07 7.63
CA ASP A 349 26.60 -6.12 9.05
C ASP A 349 25.52 -6.81 9.90
N ALA A 350 24.24 -6.60 9.58
CA ALA A 350 23.14 -7.33 10.21
C ALA A 350 23.20 -8.84 9.92
N VAL A 351 23.56 -9.23 8.69
CA VAL A 351 23.79 -10.64 8.34
C VAL A 351 25.00 -11.22 9.09
N GLN A 352 26.09 -10.46 9.24
CA GLN A 352 27.24 -10.90 10.03
C GLN A 352 26.86 -11.11 11.49
N LEU A 353 26.11 -10.18 12.09
CA LEU A 353 25.60 -10.30 13.46
C LEU A 353 24.72 -11.56 13.60
N LYS A 354 23.82 -11.78 12.64
CA LYS A 354 23.01 -13.01 12.59
C LYS A 354 23.88 -14.27 12.55
N ASN A 355 24.94 -14.29 11.74
CA ASN A 355 25.83 -15.44 11.64
C ASN A 355 26.59 -15.71 12.95
N GLN A 356 27.02 -14.66 13.66
CA GLN A 356 27.65 -14.79 14.98
C GLN A 356 26.69 -15.39 16.00
N VAL A 357 25.42 -14.95 16.01
CA VAL A 357 24.38 -15.51 16.87
C VAL A 357 24.11 -16.98 16.54
N MET A 358 23.90 -17.30 15.26
CA MET A 358 23.64 -18.68 14.79
C MET A 358 24.78 -19.63 15.17
N PHE A 359 26.02 -19.15 15.14
CA PHE A 359 27.18 -19.93 15.59
C PHE A 359 27.06 -20.31 17.07
N TRP A 360 26.71 -19.37 17.95
CA TRP A 360 26.54 -19.66 19.37
C TRP A 360 25.33 -20.56 19.65
N VAL A 361 24.23 -20.38 18.92
CA VAL A 361 23.08 -21.29 18.99
C VAL A 361 23.51 -22.72 18.64
N PHE A 362 24.25 -22.89 17.55
CA PHE A 362 24.77 -24.20 17.15
C PHE A 362 25.73 -24.80 18.20
N VAL A 363 26.64 -24.01 18.77
CA VAL A 363 27.55 -24.47 19.83
C VAL A 363 26.77 -24.92 21.06
N THR A 364 25.78 -24.14 21.50
CA THR A 364 24.96 -24.50 22.67
C THR A 364 24.12 -25.75 22.43
N GLU A 365 23.49 -25.87 21.26
CA GLU A 365 22.78 -27.09 20.86
C GLU A 365 23.72 -28.30 20.85
N TRP A 366 24.89 -28.16 20.24
CA TRP A 366 25.90 -29.22 20.20
C TRP A 366 26.34 -29.64 21.61
N LEU A 367 26.58 -28.69 22.51
CA LEU A 367 26.93 -28.99 23.91
C LEU A 367 25.79 -29.68 24.66
N ILE A 368 24.53 -29.31 24.43
CA ILE A 368 23.37 -29.96 25.02
C ILE A 368 23.27 -31.40 24.53
N VAL A 369 23.35 -31.63 23.21
CA VAL A 369 23.30 -32.97 22.60
C VAL A 369 24.44 -33.85 23.11
N ALA A 370 25.67 -33.31 23.16
CA ALA A 370 26.84 -34.01 23.67
C ALA A 370 26.67 -34.37 25.16
N SER A 371 26.18 -33.43 25.98
CA SER A 371 25.94 -33.66 27.41
C SER A 371 24.88 -34.73 27.64
N THR A 372 23.75 -34.66 26.93
CA THR A 372 22.69 -35.68 26.99
C THR A 372 23.23 -37.05 26.58
N ALA A 373 24.01 -37.14 25.49
CA ALA A 373 24.61 -38.39 25.03
C ALA A 373 25.59 -38.97 26.06
N SER A 374 26.46 -38.15 26.66
CA SER A 374 27.38 -38.58 27.72
C SER A 374 26.65 -39.07 28.97
N ILE A 375 25.64 -38.33 29.45
CA ILE A 375 24.85 -38.73 30.62
C ILE A 375 24.13 -40.05 30.37
N THR A 376 23.46 -40.19 29.22
CA THR A 376 22.79 -41.44 28.85
C THR A 376 23.78 -42.59 28.70
N GLY A 377 24.95 -42.35 28.10
CA GLY A 377 26.03 -43.33 28.00
C GLY A 377 26.51 -43.80 29.37
N VAL A 378 26.74 -42.89 30.32
CA VAL A 378 27.13 -43.21 31.69
C VAL A 378 26.05 -44.00 32.41
N ILE A 379 24.78 -43.61 32.27
CA ILE A 379 23.64 -44.33 32.87
C ILE A 379 23.56 -45.76 32.33
N ILE A 380 23.62 -45.93 31.00
CA ILE A 380 23.58 -47.24 30.36
C ILE A 380 24.76 -48.10 30.80
N TRP A 381 25.97 -47.55 30.77
CA TRP A 381 27.18 -48.26 31.20
C TRP A 381 27.08 -48.69 32.67
N THR A 382 26.65 -47.78 33.55
CA THR A 382 26.47 -48.06 34.98
C THR A 382 25.46 -49.19 35.19
N LEU A 383 24.35 -49.18 34.44
CA LEU A 383 23.35 -50.26 34.47
C LEU A 383 23.93 -51.59 33.95
N MET A 384 24.70 -51.58 32.87
CA MET A 384 25.30 -52.78 32.29
C MET A 384 26.37 -53.39 33.21
N VAL A 385 27.29 -52.59 33.76
CA VAL A 385 28.35 -53.05 34.66
C VAL A 385 27.77 -53.55 35.98
N ARG A 386 26.83 -52.81 36.57
CA ARG A 386 26.15 -53.26 37.80
C ARG A 386 25.36 -54.55 37.56
N ARG A 387 24.70 -54.71 36.41
CA ARG A 387 24.05 -55.99 36.04
C ARG A 387 25.04 -57.12 35.81
N ARG A 388 26.25 -56.86 35.28
CA ARG A 388 27.28 -57.89 35.10
C ARG A 388 27.81 -58.42 36.43
N LEU A 389 27.89 -57.58 37.46
CA LEU A 389 28.23 -57.97 38.84
C LEU A 389 27.13 -58.78 39.55
N TYR A 390 25.87 -58.68 39.10
CA TYR A 390 24.74 -59.42 39.66
C TYR A 390 24.42 -60.74 38.92
N ARG A 391 25.25 -61.17 37.96
CA ARG A 391 25.04 -62.41 37.21
C ARG A 391 26.10 -63.47 37.53
N ASP A 392 26.10 -63.91 38.78
CA ASP A 392 26.26 -65.33 39.10
C ASP A 392 24.87 -65.89 39.39
N THR A 393 24.00 -65.90 38.36
CA THR A 393 22.81 -66.75 38.43
C THR A 393 23.32 -68.18 38.34
N GLY A 394 23.30 -68.85 39.50
CA GLY A 394 23.80 -70.21 39.69
C GLY A 394 23.45 -71.12 38.52
N ARG A 395 24.45 -71.85 38.04
CA ARG A 395 24.30 -72.88 37.01
C ARG A 395 23.15 -73.80 37.42
N THR A 396 22.03 -73.70 36.72
CA THR A 396 20.93 -74.67 36.86
C THR A 396 21.48 -76.01 36.40
N ARG A 397 21.73 -76.93 37.34
CA ARG A 397 22.07 -78.32 37.04
C ARG A 397 20.85 -78.95 36.34
N LEU A 398 21.02 -79.29 35.06
CA LEU A 398 20.14 -80.23 34.38
C LEU A 398 20.27 -81.60 35.08
N ARG A 399 19.19 -82.04 35.73
CA ARG A 399 19.04 -83.41 36.23
C ARG A 399 18.41 -84.20 35.08
N VAL A 400 19.20 -85.10 34.51
CA VAL A 400 18.71 -86.11 33.56
C VAL A 400 18.12 -87.25 34.39
N GLU A 401 16.85 -87.55 34.18
CA GLU A 401 16.23 -88.84 34.47
C GLU A 401 15.97 -89.57 33.15
#